data_AF-A0AAD0X106-F1
#
_entry.id   AF-A0AAD0X106-F1
#
_cell.length_a   1.000
_cell.length_b   1.000
_cell.length_c   1.000
_cell.angle_alpha   90.00
_cell.angle_beta   90.00
_cell.angle_gamma   90.00
#
_symmetry.space_group_name_H-M   'P 1'
#
loop_
_entity.id
_entity.type
_entity.pdbx_description
1 polymer ?
#
loop_
_entity_poly.entity_id
_entity_poly.type
_entity_poly.pdbx_seq_one_letter_code
_entity_poly.pdbx_strand_id
1 'polypeptide(L)'
;MSGRSRTVREVTERDFRMPEFRDAKPEDYEFRDDGKVVRKDRWETGIRQIVSLLGNSRAKFEIPNVVEAVRKLVIDWYSPDPDEFPECDQIAIQLSCGSVLRHLERNGDGYRWPFSGQQFDRKDWGADVVGWIDERDMAAKEQQP
;
A
#
# COMPACT_ATOMS: atom_id res chain seq x y z
N MET A 1 -31.31 18.93 11.07
CA MET A 1 -31.20 17.51 10.69
C MET A 1 -30.79 16.73 11.93
N SER A 2 -31.66 15.84 12.42
CA SER A 2 -31.49 15.15 13.70
C SER A 2 -30.45 14.03 13.58
N GLY A 3 -29.30 14.20 14.23
CA GLY A 3 -28.29 13.15 14.37
C GLY A 3 -28.83 12.02 15.23
N ARG A 4 -29.21 10.90 14.60
CA ARG A 4 -29.58 9.68 15.31
C ARG A 4 -28.30 9.11 15.91
N SER A 5 -28.12 9.25 17.22
CA SER A 5 -27.10 8.52 17.96
C SER A 5 -27.33 7.03 17.69
N ARG A 6 -26.42 6.42 16.93
CA ARG A 6 -26.44 4.97 16.69
C ARG A 6 -25.99 4.34 17.99
N THR A 7 -26.93 3.91 18.83
CA THR A 7 -26.64 3.13 20.03
C THR A 7 -25.95 1.85 19.58
N VAL A 8 -24.61 1.84 19.63
CA VAL A 8 -23.78 0.66 19.40
C VAL A 8 -24.09 -0.28 20.55
N ARG A 9 -24.84 -1.35 20.26
CA ARG A 9 -25.16 -2.39 21.25
C ARG A 9 -23.84 -2.98 21.76
N GLU A 10 -23.69 -3.10 23.08
CA GLU A 10 -22.53 -3.77 23.67
C GLU A 10 -22.55 -5.27 23.38
N VAL A 11 -21.36 -5.84 23.20
CA VAL A 11 -21.16 -7.28 23.06
C VAL A 11 -21.40 -7.95 24.41
N THR A 12 -22.20 -9.01 24.43
CA THR A 12 -22.56 -9.74 25.65
C THR A 12 -22.18 -11.22 25.55
N GLU A 13 -22.18 -11.93 26.67
CA GLU A 13 -21.96 -13.39 26.70
C GLU A 13 -22.94 -14.16 25.80
N ARG A 14 -24.14 -13.61 25.53
CA ARG A 14 -25.11 -14.23 24.62
C ARG A 14 -24.58 -14.32 23.18
N ASP A 15 -23.72 -13.39 22.80
CA ASP A 15 -23.10 -13.33 21.47
C ASP A 15 -21.92 -14.32 21.36
N PHE A 16 -21.47 -14.92 22.48
CA PHE A 16 -20.31 -15.82 22.58
C PHE A 16 -20.72 -17.30 22.72
N ARG A 17 -21.99 -17.64 22.48
CA ARG A 17 -22.52 -19.00 22.66
C ARG A 17 -22.00 -20.03 21.65
N MET A 18 -21.20 -19.61 20.66
CA MET A 18 -20.56 -20.51 19.70
C MET A 18 -19.28 -21.14 20.29
N PRO A 19 -18.93 -22.39 19.94
CA PRO A 19 -17.75 -23.07 20.47
C PRO A 19 -16.43 -22.30 20.27
N GLU A 20 -16.33 -21.47 19.23
CA GLU A 20 -15.14 -20.67 18.89
C GLU A 20 -14.84 -19.51 19.86
N PHE A 21 -15.78 -19.14 20.73
CA PHE A 21 -15.64 -18.03 21.69
C PHE A 21 -15.63 -18.48 23.16
N ARG A 22 -15.44 -19.78 23.41
CA ARG A 22 -15.63 -20.42 24.72
C ARG A 22 -14.85 -19.80 25.88
N ASP A 23 -13.67 -19.25 25.61
CA ASP A 23 -12.79 -18.62 26.63
C ASP A 23 -12.59 -17.11 26.40
N ALA A 24 -13.34 -16.52 25.47
CA ALA A 24 -13.16 -15.13 25.09
C ALA A 24 -14.03 -14.22 25.98
N LYS A 25 -13.47 -13.07 26.40
CA LYS A 25 -14.19 -12.13 27.26
C LYS A 25 -14.96 -11.12 26.40
N PRO A 26 -16.29 -10.93 26.59
CA PRO A 26 -17.07 -9.97 25.82
C PRO A 26 -16.52 -8.54 25.83
N GLU A 27 -15.90 -8.12 26.94
CA GLU A 27 -15.31 -6.79 27.13
C GLU A 27 -14.18 -6.48 26.13
N ASP A 28 -13.49 -7.50 25.61
CA ASP A 28 -12.41 -7.36 24.63
C ASP A 28 -12.91 -7.23 23.19
N TYR A 29 -14.24 -7.26 22.96
CA TYR A 29 -14.86 -7.34 21.64
C TYR A 29 -15.91 -6.27 21.42
N GLU A 30 -16.15 -5.95 20.15
CA GLU A 30 -17.16 -4.99 19.71
C GLU A 30 -17.83 -5.48 18.42
N PHE A 31 -19.01 -4.93 18.13
CA PHE A 31 -19.64 -5.10 16.83
C PHE A 31 -19.01 -4.16 15.81
N ARG A 32 -18.56 -4.73 14.69
CA ARG A 32 -18.21 -3.96 13.49
C ARG A 32 -19.48 -3.51 12.77
N ASP A 33 -19.36 -2.53 11.88
CA ASP A 33 -20.49 -1.99 11.10
C ASP A 33 -21.25 -3.03 10.27
N ASP A 34 -20.61 -4.16 9.94
CA ASP A 34 -21.22 -5.30 9.25
C ASP A 34 -21.89 -6.32 10.19
N GLY A 35 -21.96 -6.03 11.50
CA GLY A 35 -22.58 -6.88 12.52
C GLY A 35 -21.69 -8.00 13.04
N LYS A 36 -20.42 -8.10 12.62
CA LYS A 36 -19.49 -9.12 13.13
C LYS A 36 -18.91 -8.73 14.48
N VAL A 37 -18.81 -9.70 15.39
CA VAL A 37 -18.10 -9.58 16.65
C VAL A 37 -16.60 -9.69 16.39
N VAL A 38 -15.85 -8.66 16.74
CA VAL A 38 -14.41 -8.55 16.48
C VAL A 38 -13.69 -8.03 17.72
N ARG A 39 -12.41 -8.39 17.90
CA ARG A 39 -11.62 -7.86 19.03
C ARG A 39 -11.37 -6.36 18.89
N LYS A 40 -11.44 -5.62 19.98
CA LYS A 40 -11.20 -4.18 20.06
C LYS A 40 -9.75 -3.82 19.72
N ASP A 41 -8.79 -4.66 20.11
CA ASP A 41 -7.35 -4.45 19.87
C ASP A 41 -6.88 -4.83 18.45
N ARG A 42 -7.79 -5.22 17.53
CA ARG A 42 -7.45 -5.61 16.16
C ARG A 42 -6.70 -4.53 15.40
N TRP A 43 -7.05 -3.26 15.63
CA TRP A 43 -6.39 -2.12 15.01
C TRP A 43 -4.95 -1.97 15.53
N GLU A 44 -4.75 -2.06 16.83
CA GLU A 44 -3.40 -2.01 17.41
C GLU A 44 -2.54 -3.17 16.90
N THR A 45 -3.09 -4.38 16.85
CA THR A 45 -2.41 -5.57 16.32
C THR A 45 -2.04 -5.38 14.85
N GLY A 46 -2.94 -4.84 14.03
CA GLY A 46 -2.68 -4.54 12.62
C GLY A 46 -1.59 -3.50 12.42
N ILE A 47 -1.59 -2.40 13.19
CA ILE A 47 -0.52 -1.41 13.10
C ILE A 47 0.82 -1.97 13.57
N ARG A 48 0.84 -2.80 14.63
CA ARG A 48 2.08 -3.50 15.07
C ARG A 48 2.68 -4.37 13.96
N GLN A 49 1.85 -5.05 13.16
CA GLN A 49 2.31 -5.82 12.01
C GLN A 49 2.96 -4.92 10.95
N ILE A 50 2.32 -3.79 10.61
CA ILE A 50 2.89 -2.80 9.67
C ILE A 50 4.23 -2.28 10.19
N VAL A 51 4.30 -1.90 11.47
CA VAL A 51 5.53 -1.43 12.12
C VAL A 51 6.65 -2.48 12.06
N SER A 52 6.32 -3.76 12.22
CA SER A 52 7.28 -4.85 12.05
C SER A 52 7.78 -4.97 10.62
N LEU A 53 6.91 -4.79 9.61
CA LEU A 53 7.29 -4.79 8.19
C LEU A 53 8.17 -3.60 7.83
N LEU A 54 7.95 -2.45 8.47
CA LEU A 54 8.79 -1.26 8.37
C LEU A 54 10.13 -1.40 9.12
N GLY A 55 10.46 -2.59 9.65
CA GLY A 55 11.73 -2.88 10.30
C GLY A 55 11.84 -2.42 11.76
N ASN A 56 10.75 -1.90 12.36
CA ASN A 56 10.79 -1.32 13.70
C ASN A 56 10.03 -2.18 14.74
N SER A 57 10.29 -3.48 14.75
CA SER A 57 9.51 -4.52 15.46
C SER A 57 9.49 -4.43 17.00
N ARG A 58 10.32 -3.60 17.63
CA ARG A 58 10.47 -3.52 19.10
C ARG A 58 10.16 -2.15 19.71
N ALA A 59 9.90 -1.13 18.90
CA ALA A 59 9.62 0.20 19.40
C ALA A 59 8.13 0.39 19.72
N LYS A 60 7.84 1.20 20.74
CA LYS A 60 6.54 1.87 20.84
C LYS A 60 6.39 2.74 19.58
N PHE A 61 5.22 2.74 18.96
CA PHE A 61 4.96 3.52 17.77
C PHE A 61 3.86 4.55 18.05
N GLU A 62 3.96 5.68 17.36
CA GLU A 62 2.88 6.65 17.23
C GLU A 62 2.33 6.54 15.81
N ILE A 63 1.01 6.54 15.67
CA ILE A 63 0.34 6.37 14.37
C ILE A 63 0.88 7.34 13.30
N PRO A 64 1.10 8.64 13.59
CA PRO A 64 1.68 9.56 12.60
C PRO A 64 3.04 9.11 12.08
N ASN A 65 3.90 8.56 12.93
CA ASN A 65 5.23 8.09 12.51
C ASN A 65 5.12 6.87 11.58
N VAL A 66 4.14 6.00 11.82
CA VAL A 66 3.86 4.85 10.93
C VAL A 66 3.39 5.36 9.56
N VAL A 67 2.48 6.33 9.55
CA VAL A 67 1.98 6.94 8.31
C VAL A 67 3.11 7.63 7.54
N GLU A 68 3.97 8.38 8.22
CA GLU A 68 5.15 9.02 7.63
C GLU A 68 6.09 7.97 6.99
N ALA A 69 6.40 6.90 7.73
CA ALA A 69 7.24 5.82 7.23
C ALA A 69 6.62 5.11 6.01
N VAL A 70 5.30 4.88 6.01
CA VAL A 70 4.60 4.36 4.83
C VAL A 70 4.67 5.34 3.66
N ARG A 71 4.49 6.64 3.89
CA ARG A 71 4.60 7.67 2.84
C ARG A 71 5.98 7.69 2.19
N LYS A 72 7.05 7.49 2.97
CA LYS A 72 8.42 7.40 2.43
C LYS A 72 8.62 6.22 1.47
N LEU A 73 7.85 5.15 1.63
CA LEU A 73 7.88 3.98 0.73
C LEU A 73 7.02 4.17 -0.53
N VAL A 74 6.11 5.16 -0.54
CA VAL A 74 5.30 5.45 -1.72
C VAL A 74 6.15 6.25 -2.70
N ILE A 75 6.27 5.70 -3.90
CA ILE A 75 6.93 6.37 -5.03
C ILE A 75 5.88 7.22 -5.75
N ASP A 76 6.20 8.48 -6.00
CA ASP A 76 5.39 9.38 -6.80
C ASP A 76 5.66 9.09 -8.28
N TRP A 77 4.83 8.24 -8.89
CA TRP A 77 4.92 7.89 -10.29
C TRP A 77 4.41 9.03 -11.18
N TYR A 78 5.13 9.34 -12.26
CA TYR A 78 4.65 10.20 -13.33
C TYR A 78 3.52 9.54 -14.12
N SER A 79 2.69 10.36 -14.76
CA SER A 79 1.55 9.92 -15.58
C SER A 79 1.98 8.90 -16.65
N PRO A 80 1.23 7.81 -16.85
CA PRO A 80 1.50 6.82 -17.88
C PRO A 80 1.25 7.31 -19.31
N ASP A 81 0.66 8.49 -19.49
CA ASP A 81 0.52 9.14 -20.79
C ASP A 81 1.15 10.53 -20.67
N PRO A 82 2.48 10.64 -20.81
CA PRO A 82 3.13 11.93 -20.81
C PRO A 82 2.93 12.59 -22.18
N ASP A 83 2.61 13.89 -22.18
CA ASP A 83 2.42 14.68 -23.41
C ASP A 83 3.65 14.56 -24.34
N GLU A 84 4.84 14.50 -23.71
CA GLU A 84 6.14 14.25 -24.34
C GLU A 84 6.76 12.96 -23.79
N PHE A 85 7.31 12.12 -24.68
CA PHE A 85 7.96 10.89 -24.28
C PHE A 85 9.17 11.20 -23.38
N PRO A 86 9.37 10.49 -22.25
CA PRO A 86 10.45 10.85 -21.34
C PRO A 86 11.80 10.77 -22.04
N GLU A 87 12.61 11.83 -21.91
CA GLU A 87 13.99 11.88 -22.41
C GLU A 87 15.01 11.44 -21.35
N CYS A 88 14.66 10.42 -20.56
CA CYS A 88 15.53 9.85 -19.54
C CYS A 88 16.39 8.73 -20.14
N ASP A 89 17.64 8.59 -19.70
CA ASP A 89 18.50 7.48 -20.17
C ASP A 89 18.01 6.13 -19.65
N GLN A 90 17.50 6.12 -18.40
CA GLN A 90 16.96 4.95 -17.73
C GLN A 90 15.70 5.29 -16.94
N ILE A 91 14.68 4.44 -17.06
CA ILE A 91 13.42 4.57 -16.32
C ILE A 91 13.04 3.26 -15.64
N ALA A 92 12.17 3.38 -14.64
CA ALA A 92 11.34 2.29 -14.17
C ALA A 92 9.89 2.55 -14.57
N ILE A 93 9.17 1.50 -14.94
CA ILE A 93 7.74 1.55 -15.25
C ILE A 93 6.95 0.69 -14.28
N GLN A 94 5.78 1.16 -13.89
CA GLN A 94 4.80 0.39 -13.14
C GLN A 94 3.75 -0.15 -14.10
N LEU A 95 3.50 -1.45 -14.03
CA LEU A 95 2.46 -2.12 -14.81
C LEU A 95 1.15 -2.21 -14.02
N SER A 96 0.04 -2.39 -14.74
CA SER A 96 -1.31 -2.49 -14.17
C SER A 96 -1.47 -3.62 -13.14
N CYS A 97 -0.64 -4.68 -13.25
CA CYS A 97 -0.59 -5.80 -12.31
C CYS A 97 0.21 -5.50 -11.02
N GLY A 98 0.75 -4.29 -10.87
CA GLY A 98 1.54 -3.84 -9.72
C GLY A 98 3.03 -4.22 -9.79
N SER A 99 3.44 -4.94 -10.84
CA SER A 99 4.87 -5.19 -11.09
C SER A 99 5.59 -3.91 -11.51
N VAL A 100 6.84 -3.78 -11.06
CA VAL A 100 7.73 -2.68 -11.46
C VAL A 100 8.86 -3.27 -12.27
N LEU A 101 9.00 -2.82 -13.52
CA LEU A 101 10.16 -3.14 -14.35
C LEU A 101 11.17 -2.01 -14.22
N ARG A 102 12.38 -2.36 -13.79
CA ARG A 102 13.51 -1.45 -13.57
C ARG A 102 14.57 -1.62 -14.66
N HIS A 103 15.43 -0.62 -14.80
CA HIS A 103 16.53 -0.58 -15.74
C HIS A 103 16.06 -0.67 -17.20
N LEU A 104 14.98 0.02 -17.54
CA LEU A 104 14.61 0.20 -18.92
C LEU A 104 15.51 1.27 -19.54
N GLU A 105 16.30 0.89 -20.53
CA GLU A 105 17.26 1.78 -21.19
C GLU A 105 16.65 2.42 -22.42
N ARG A 106 16.96 3.68 -22.67
CA ARG A 106 16.50 4.39 -23.85
C ARG A 106 17.03 3.73 -25.13
N ASN A 107 16.14 3.50 -26.09
CA ASN A 107 16.44 2.87 -27.36
C ASN A 107 15.59 3.51 -28.48
N GLY A 108 16.16 4.50 -29.17
CA GLY A 108 15.44 5.28 -30.17
C GLY A 108 14.30 6.09 -29.54
N ASP A 109 13.09 5.95 -30.09
CA ASP A 109 11.87 6.60 -29.60
C ASP A 109 11.14 5.78 -28.51
N GLY A 110 11.85 4.85 -27.88
CA GLY A 110 11.30 3.91 -26.92
C GLY A 110 12.29 3.53 -25.83
N TYR A 111 11.87 2.56 -25.03
CA TYR A 111 12.68 1.96 -23.98
C TYR A 111 12.79 0.45 -24.17
N ARG A 112 13.91 -0.13 -23.79
CA ARG A 112 14.14 -1.58 -23.86
C ARG A 112 14.58 -2.12 -22.52
N TRP A 113 14.03 -3.25 -22.14
CA TRP A 113 14.53 -4.01 -21.00
C TRP A 113 15.67 -4.94 -21.46
N PRO A 114 16.91 -4.76 -20.96
CA PRO A 114 18.09 -5.42 -21.52
C PRO A 114 18.09 -6.94 -21.32
N PHE A 115 17.46 -7.45 -20.26
CA PHE A 115 17.48 -8.87 -19.92
C PHE A 115 16.56 -9.73 -20.80
N SER A 116 15.35 -9.25 -21.11
CA SER A 116 14.39 -9.99 -21.95
C SER A 116 14.35 -9.52 -23.40
N GLY A 117 14.92 -8.35 -23.69
CA GLY A 117 14.84 -7.71 -25.00
C GLY A 117 13.49 -7.05 -25.31
N GLN A 118 12.54 -7.08 -24.37
CA GLN A 118 11.23 -6.47 -24.51
C GLN A 118 11.36 -4.95 -24.69
N GLN A 119 10.62 -4.41 -25.63
CA GLN A 119 10.61 -2.99 -25.96
C GLN A 119 9.26 -2.38 -25.60
N PHE A 120 9.31 -1.13 -25.15
CA PHE A 120 8.18 -0.32 -24.75
C PHE A 120 8.24 0.97 -25.55
N ASP A 121 7.26 1.16 -26.42
CA ASP A 121 7.10 2.35 -27.25
C ASP A 121 5.80 3.07 -26.88
N ARG A 122 5.52 4.21 -27.52
CA ARG A 122 4.36 5.08 -27.21
C ARG A 122 3.02 4.34 -27.10
N LYS A 123 2.82 3.19 -27.76
CA LYS A 123 1.55 2.44 -27.68
C LYS A 123 1.35 1.69 -26.36
N ASP A 124 2.43 1.44 -25.62
CA ASP A 124 2.40 0.67 -24.37
C ASP A 124 2.06 1.57 -23.15
N TRP A 125 2.30 2.87 -23.31
CA TRP A 125 1.99 3.95 -22.37
C TRP A 125 0.47 4.15 -22.25
N GLY A 126 -0.05 4.11 -21.02
CA GLY A 126 -1.49 4.23 -20.74
C GLY A 126 -2.31 2.97 -21.06
N ALA A 127 -1.70 1.92 -21.62
CA ALA A 127 -2.33 0.62 -21.84
C ALA A 127 -2.07 -0.34 -20.66
N ASP A 128 -0.85 -0.86 -20.56
CA ASP A 128 -0.43 -1.69 -19.42
C ASP A 128 0.51 -0.93 -18.47
N VAL A 129 1.25 0.05 -18.99
CA VAL A 129 2.02 0.98 -18.16
C VAL A 129 1.05 1.93 -17.48
N VAL A 130 1.04 1.94 -16.15
CA VAL A 130 0.19 2.81 -15.31
C VAL A 130 0.96 3.94 -14.62
N GLY A 131 2.29 3.91 -14.72
CA GLY A 131 3.14 5.01 -14.30
C GLY A 131 4.60 4.77 -14.65
N TRP A 132 5.41 5.82 -14.58
CA TRP A 132 6.85 5.73 -14.78
C TRP A 132 7.61 6.65 -13.84
N ILE A 133 8.89 6.39 -13.67
CA ILE A 133 9.80 7.25 -12.91
C ILE A 133 11.20 7.18 -13.52
N ASP A 134 11.92 8.29 -13.48
CA ASP A 134 13.35 8.29 -13.72
C ASP A 134 14.05 7.45 -12.63
N GLU A 135 14.91 6.51 -13.02
CA GLU A 135 15.59 5.68 -12.02
C GLU A 135 16.48 6.50 -11.06
N ARG A 136 16.92 7.68 -11.46
CA ARG A 136 17.66 8.62 -10.61
C ARG A 136 16.80 9.12 -9.46
N ASP A 137 15.53 9.45 -9.73
CA ASP A 137 14.57 9.91 -8.73
C ASP A 137 14.18 8.77 -7.78
N MET A 138 14.02 7.56 -8.33
CA MET A 138 13.74 6.36 -7.54
C MET A 138 14.91 6.00 -6.61
N ALA A 139 16.14 6.02 -7.13
CA ALA A 139 17.35 5.74 -6.35
C ALA A 139 17.59 6.79 -5.25
N ALA A 140 17.22 8.06 -5.48
CA ALA A 140 17.31 9.12 -4.49
C ALA A 140 16.34 8.88 -3.31
N LYS A 141 15.16 8.30 -3.57
CA LYS A 141 14.18 7.92 -2.53
C LYS A 141 14.63 6.70 -1.72
N GLU A 142 15.24 5.70 -2.36
CA GLU A 142 15.76 4.49 -1.68
C GLU A 142 16.94 4.77 -0.74
N GLN A 143 17.65 5.88 -0.93
CA GLN A 143 18.80 6.28 -0.10
C GLN A 143 18.40 7.17 1.10
N GLN A 144 17.13 7.56 1.23
CA GLN A 144 16.64 8.32 2.38
C GLN A 144 16.17 7.38 3.49
N PRO A 145 16.72 7.48 4.71
CA PRO A 145 16.36 6.61 5.85
C PRO A 145 14.95 6.87 6.40
#